data_AF-A0A662SHL2-F1
#
_entry.id   AF-A0A662SHL2-F1
#
_cell.length_a   1.000
_cell.length_b   1.000
_cell.length_c   1.000
_cell.angle_alpha   90.00
_cell.angle_beta   90.00
_cell.angle_gamma   90.00
#
_symmetry.space_group_name_H-M   'P 1'
#
loop_
_entity.id
_entity.type
_entity.pdbx_description
1 polymer ?
#
loop_
_entity_poly.entity_id
_entity_poly.type
_entity_poly.pdbx_seq_one_letter_code
_entity_poly.pdbx_strand_id
1 'polypeptide(L)'
;MEDPFKAEIQGIIYNVTRAFMAQMPKIREKYMKKMETLEQELINQNPTNSALVLEISTHYKRNLEMAISDLTSLMLESMSRVVENTMLSISDDIKDLARCKTIKKHLKEILCKKPVYTALSILEEYSDGLTVVELAYKMQKSATTVKRYLKELIKNNYVEKIEGKPAKYIFKTAPWS
;
A
#
# COMPACT_ATOMS: atom_id res chain seq x y z
N MET A 1 -6.08 -10.98 15.42
CA MET A 1 -6.48 -9.84 14.58
C MET A 1 -5.79 -10.02 13.25
N GLU A 2 -6.54 -10.18 12.17
CA GLU A 2 -5.96 -10.16 10.82
C GLU A 2 -5.35 -8.78 10.55
N ASP A 3 -4.17 -8.77 9.95
CA ASP A 3 -3.49 -7.55 9.54
C ASP A 3 -4.36 -6.80 8.51
N PRO A 4 -4.82 -5.57 8.80
CA PRO A 4 -5.70 -4.82 7.90
C PRO A 4 -5.09 -4.62 6.51
N PHE A 5 -3.76 -4.56 6.41
CA PHE A 5 -3.06 -4.47 5.13
C PHE A 5 -3.17 -5.77 4.33
N LYS A 6 -3.05 -6.92 5.01
CA LYS A 6 -3.24 -8.24 4.39
C LYS A 6 -4.67 -8.41 3.86
N ALA A 7 -5.67 -7.92 4.60
CA ALA A 7 -7.07 -7.96 4.19
C ALA A 7 -7.33 -7.09 2.95
N GLU A 8 -6.72 -5.91 2.87
CA GLU A 8 -6.85 -5.03 1.69
C GLU A 8 -6.26 -5.67 0.43
N ILE A 9 -5.06 -6.24 0.52
CA ILE A 9 -4.45 -6.93 -0.62
C ILE A 9 -5.28 -8.15 -1.03
N GLN A 10 -5.77 -8.95 -0.07
CA GLN A 10 -6.69 -10.05 -0.36
C GLN A 10 -7.95 -9.59 -1.12
N GLY A 11 -8.49 -8.42 -0.75
CA GLY A 11 -9.60 -7.80 -1.48
C GLY A 11 -9.25 -7.43 -2.93
N ILE A 12 -8.07 -6.85 -3.16
CA ILE A 12 -7.59 -6.53 -4.51
C ILE A 12 -7.45 -7.79 -5.35
N ILE A 13 -6.79 -8.83 -4.83
CA ILE A 13 -6.60 -10.11 -5.52
C ILE A 13 -7.95 -10.73 -5.88
N TYR A 14 -8.86 -10.79 -4.91
CA TYR A 14 -10.19 -11.33 -5.12
C TYR A 14 -10.92 -10.60 -6.25
N ASN A 15 -10.87 -9.26 -6.26
CA ASN A 15 -11.54 -8.46 -7.28
C ASN A 15 -10.94 -8.67 -8.68
N VAL A 16 -9.62 -8.70 -8.80
CA VAL A 16 -8.94 -8.93 -10.09
C VAL A 16 -9.24 -10.34 -10.60
N THR A 17 -9.09 -11.36 -9.77
CA THR A 17 -9.39 -12.75 -10.12
C THR A 17 -10.86 -12.93 -10.51
N ARG A 18 -11.78 -12.33 -9.76
CA ARG A 18 -13.21 -12.36 -10.06
C ARG A 18 -13.53 -11.70 -11.39
N ALA A 19 -12.95 -10.52 -11.67
CA ALA A 19 -13.15 -9.81 -12.92
C ALA A 19 -12.62 -10.60 -14.12
N PHE A 20 -11.45 -11.24 -13.97
CA PHE A 20 -10.88 -12.13 -14.98
C PHE A 20 -11.79 -13.35 -15.23
N MET A 21 -12.18 -14.06 -14.17
CA MET A 21 -13.06 -15.24 -14.27
C MET A 21 -14.43 -14.91 -14.87
N ALA A 22 -14.95 -13.70 -14.67
CA ALA A 22 -16.20 -13.25 -15.28
C ALA A 22 -16.11 -13.03 -16.80
N GLN A 23 -14.90 -12.84 -17.35
CA GLN A 23 -14.68 -12.67 -18.78
C GLN A 23 -14.51 -14.00 -19.52
N MET A 24 -13.98 -15.03 -18.86
CA MET A 24 -13.68 -16.32 -19.51
C MET A 24 -14.89 -17.00 -20.17
N PRO A 25 -16.09 -17.05 -19.54
CA PRO A 25 -17.28 -17.57 -20.21
C PRO A 25 -17.67 -16.79 -21.46
N LYS A 26 -17.53 -15.46 -21.45
CA LYS A 26 -17.86 -14.59 -22.59
C LYS A 26 -16.91 -14.82 -23.77
N ILE A 27 -15.63 -14.98 -23.47
CA ILE A 27 -14.61 -15.32 -24.47
C ILE A 27 -14.93 -16.69 -25.07
N ARG A 28 -15.16 -17.70 -24.22
CA ARG A 28 -15.55 -19.04 -24.68
C ARG A 28 -16.77 -18.99 -25.60
N GLU A 29 -17.85 -18.36 -25.16
CA GLU A 29 -19.09 -18.26 -25.93
C GLU A 29 -18.87 -17.58 -27.29
N LYS A 30 -18.11 -16.48 -27.33
CA LYS A 30 -17.78 -15.76 -28.56
C LYS A 30 -17.08 -16.66 -29.59
N TYR A 31 -16.10 -17.45 -29.15
CA TYR A 31 -15.38 -18.35 -30.06
C TYR A 31 -16.23 -19.55 -30.49
N MET A 32 -17.04 -20.11 -29.58
CA MET A 32 -17.94 -21.22 -29.89
C MET A 32 -18.98 -20.83 -30.94
N LYS A 33 -19.62 -19.66 -30.80
CA LYS A 33 -20.58 -19.14 -31.79
C LYS A 33 -19.95 -18.93 -33.17
N LYS A 34 -18.73 -18.40 -33.21
CA LYS A 34 -18.01 -18.20 -34.47
C LYS A 34 -17.72 -19.53 -35.16
N MET A 35 -17.40 -20.56 -34.38
CA MET A 35 -17.13 -21.90 -34.87
C MET A 35 -18.38 -22.59 -35.41
N GLU A 36 -19.50 -22.48 -34.70
CA GLU A 36 -20.81 -22.97 -35.16
C GLU A 36 -21.25 -22.30 -36.47
N THR A 37 -20.96 -21.01 -36.63
CA THR A 37 -21.24 -20.28 -37.88
C THR A 37 -20.41 -20.84 -39.04
N LEU A 38 -19.09 -21.02 -38.83
CA LEU A 38 -18.19 -21.58 -39.83
C LEU A 38 -18.55 -23.03 -40.20
N GLU A 39 -18.94 -23.83 -39.21
CA GLU A 39 -19.42 -25.20 -39.43
C GLU A 39 -20.62 -25.20 -40.38
N GLN A 40 -21.61 -24.35 -40.13
CA GLN A 40 -22.79 -24.27 -40.99
C GLN A 40 -22.48 -23.75 -42.39
N GLU A 41 -21.60 -22.76 -42.52
CA GLU A 41 -21.14 -22.29 -43.84
C GLU A 41 -20.47 -23.43 -44.63
N LEU A 42 -19.63 -24.24 -43.99
CA LEU A 42 -18.95 -25.38 -44.61
C LEU A 42 -19.94 -26.49 -45.01
N ILE A 43 -20.92 -26.80 -44.15
CA ILE A 43 -21.98 -27.77 -44.45
C ILE A 43 -22.81 -27.31 -45.64
N ASN A 44 -23.19 -26.03 -45.69
CA ASN A 44 -23.97 -25.47 -46.80
C ASN A 44 -23.19 -25.50 -48.12
N GLN A 45 -21.87 -25.31 -48.08
CA GLN A 45 -21.00 -25.40 -49.26
C GLN A 45 -20.75 -26.83 -49.73
N ASN A 46 -20.70 -27.81 -48.81
CA ASN A 46 -20.42 -29.22 -49.12
C ASN A 46 -21.35 -30.19 -48.34
N PRO A 47 -22.64 -30.25 -48.67
CA PRO A 47 -23.63 -31.00 -47.89
C PRO A 47 -23.39 -32.52 -47.89
N THR A 48 -22.80 -33.06 -48.96
CA THR A 48 -22.39 -34.48 -49.06
C THR A 48 -21.33 -34.89 -48.04
N ASN A 49 -20.54 -33.94 -47.53
CA ASN A 49 -19.50 -34.19 -46.54
C ASN A 49 -19.89 -33.74 -45.12
N SER A 50 -21.16 -33.42 -44.89
CA SER A 50 -21.66 -32.88 -43.62
C SER A 50 -21.26 -33.70 -42.38
N ALA A 51 -21.31 -35.03 -42.46
CA ALA A 51 -20.91 -35.92 -41.37
C ALA A 51 -19.42 -35.75 -40.99
N LEU A 52 -18.53 -35.68 -41.99
CA LEU A 52 -17.10 -35.47 -41.76
C LEU A 52 -16.81 -34.06 -41.21
N VAL A 53 -17.53 -33.05 -41.71
CA VAL A 53 -17.41 -31.66 -41.20
C VAL A 53 -17.81 -31.58 -39.73
N LEU A 54 -18.91 -32.23 -39.34
CA LEU A 54 -19.36 -32.29 -37.94
C LEU A 54 -18.36 -33.00 -37.03
N GLU A 55 -17.78 -34.12 -37.48
CA GLU A 55 -16.80 -34.87 -36.70
C GLU A 55 -15.53 -34.05 -36.44
N ILE A 56 -14.98 -33.43 -37.49
CA ILE A 56 -13.79 -32.56 -37.39
C ILE A 56 -14.10 -31.35 -36.50
N SER A 57 -15.24 -30.69 -36.70
CA SER A 57 -15.66 -29.53 -35.91
C SER A 57 -15.80 -29.88 -34.43
N THR A 58 -16.44 -31.01 -34.12
CA THR A 58 -16.60 -31.49 -32.74
C THR A 58 -15.25 -31.72 -32.05
N HIS A 59 -14.31 -32.37 -32.75
CA HIS A 59 -12.96 -32.60 -32.22
C HIS A 59 -12.22 -31.28 -31.98
N TYR A 60 -12.30 -30.35 -32.93
CA TYR A 60 -11.63 -29.06 -32.81
C TYR A 60 -12.27 -28.19 -31.71
N LYS A 61 -13.60 -28.26 -31.53
CA LYS A 61 -14.34 -27.58 -30.46
C LYS A 61 -13.83 -28.04 -29.09
N ARG A 62 -13.72 -29.36 -28.91
CA ARG A 62 -13.19 -29.97 -27.69
C ARG A 62 -11.75 -29.54 -27.41
N ASN A 63 -10.89 -29.50 -28.43
CA ASN A 63 -9.50 -29.06 -28.28
C ASN A 63 -9.40 -27.58 -27.88
N LEU A 64 -10.25 -26.72 -28.46
CA LEU A 64 -10.31 -25.31 -28.06
C LEU A 64 -10.81 -25.14 -26.62
N GLU A 65 -11.80 -25.93 -26.19
CA GLU A 65 -12.29 -25.90 -24.81
C GLU A 65 -11.18 -26.27 -23.81
N MET A 66 -10.41 -27.32 -24.11
CA MET A 66 -9.27 -27.70 -23.29
C MET A 66 -8.20 -26.60 -23.27
N ALA A 67 -7.83 -26.06 -24.44
CA ALA A 67 -6.83 -24.99 -24.52
C ALA A 67 -7.24 -23.73 -23.75
N ILE A 68 -8.53 -23.33 -23.81
CA ILE A 68 -9.06 -22.22 -23.02
C ILE A 68 -8.95 -22.52 -21.53
N SER A 69 -9.29 -23.74 -21.10
CA SER A 69 -9.18 -24.17 -19.71
C SER A 69 -7.73 -24.11 -19.21
N ASP A 70 -6.79 -24.67 -19.97
CA ASP A 70 -5.38 -24.73 -19.60
C ASP A 70 -4.77 -23.33 -19.51
N LEU A 71 -5.06 -22.45 -20.47
CA LEU A 71 -4.63 -21.05 -20.44
C LEU A 71 -5.24 -20.29 -19.25
N THR A 72 -6.49 -20.58 -18.88
CA THR A 72 -7.12 -19.99 -17.69
C THR A 72 -6.33 -20.35 -16.44
N SER A 73 -6.03 -21.64 -16.26
CA SER A 73 -5.27 -22.15 -15.11
C SER A 73 -3.87 -21.54 -15.04
N LEU A 74 -3.14 -21.52 -16.15
CA LEU A 74 -1.80 -20.93 -16.23
C LEU A 74 -1.80 -19.44 -15.87
N MET A 75 -2.78 -18.68 -16.35
CA MET A 75 -2.90 -17.27 -16.00
C MET A 75 -3.20 -17.06 -14.52
N LEU A 76 -4.11 -17.86 -13.94
CA LEU A 76 -4.43 -17.78 -12.51
C LEU A 76 -3.22 -18.12 -11.62
N GLU A 77 -2.44 -19.14 -11.99
CA GLU A 77 -1.20 -19.47 -11.29
C GLU A 77 -0.16 -18.34 -11.39
N SER A 78 0.04 -17.80 -12.60
CA SER A 78 0.96 -16.67 -12.82
C SER A 78 0.57 -15.46 -11.98
N MET A 79 -0.72 -15.10 -11.98
CA MET A 79 -1.24 -13.99 -11.17
C MET A 79 -1.02 -14.24 -9.67
N SER A 80 -1.26 -15.46 -9.20
CA SER A 80 -1.05 -15.83 -7.80
C SER A 80 0.41 -15.67 -7.37
N ARG A 81 1.35 -16.09 -8.21
CA ARG A 81 2.80 -15.92 -7.95
C ARG A 81 3.24 -14.46 -7.93
N VAL A 82 2.76 -13.65 -8.89
CA VAL A 82 3.08 -12.21 -8.93
C VAL A 82 2.61 -11.54 -7.64
N VAL A 83 1.37 -11.83 -7.25
CA VAL A 83 0.77 -11.33 -6.02
C VAL A 83 1.58 -11.72 -4.77
N GLU A 84 1.96 -13.00 -4.65
CA GLU A 84 2.73 -13.49 -3.51
C GLU A 84 4.11 -12.80 -3.41
N ASN A 85 4.81 -12.67 -4.53
CA ASN A 85 6.09 -11.97 -4.59
C ASN A 85 5.96 -10.49 -4.22
N THR A 86 4.92 -9.81 -4.70
CA THR A 86 4.67 -8.42 -4.33
C THR A 86 4.34 -8.27 -2.84
N MET A 87 3.55 -9.19 -2.26
CA MET A 87 3.27 -9.18 -0.83
C MET A 87 4.55 -9.33 0.01
N LEU A 88 5.44 -10.25 -0.36
CA LEU A 88 6.71 -10.45 0.35
C LEU A 88 7.58 -9.20 0.31
N SER A 89 7.72 -8.58 -0.87
CA SER A 89 8.48 -7.33 -1.04
C SER A 89 7.93 -6.22 -0.14
N ILE A 90 6.62 -5.98 -0.14
CA ILE A 90 6.02 -4.91 0.67
C ILE A 90 6.15 -5.22 2.17
N SER A 91 6.01 -6.49 2.57
CA SER A 91 6.23 -6.91 3.96
C SER A 91 7.64 -6.54 4.44
N ASP A 92 8.65 -6.74 3.61
CA ASP A 92 10.04 -6.40 3.97
C ASP A 92 10.26 -4.88 4.01
N ASP A 93 9.69 -4.13 3.07
CA ASP A 93 9.70 -2.66 3.11
C ASP A 93 9.05 -2.10 4.39
N ILE A 94 7.93 -2.70 4.83
CA ILE A 94 7.25 -2.32 6.07
C ILE A 94 8.14 -2.58 7.29
N LYS A 95 8.84 -3.73 7.33
CA LYS A 95 9.77 -4.05 8.42
C LYS A 95 10.92 -3.05 8.47
N ASP A 96 11.48 -2.69 7.32
CA ASP A 96 12.57 -1.72 7.25
C ASP A 96 12.11 -0.31 7.61
N LEU A 97 10.91 0.08 7.22
CA LEU A 97 10.30 1.33 7.67
C LEU A 97 10.12 1.37 9.20
N ALA A 98 9.68 0.27 9.80
CA ALA A 98 9.54 0.14 11.25
C ALA A 98 10.89 0.23 11.98
N ARG A 99 11.94 -0.38 11.41
CA ARG A 99 13.33 -0.24 11.90
C ARG A 99 13.79 1.20 11.82
N CYS A 100 13.59 1.87 10.68
CA CYS A 100 13.94 3.28 10.50
C CYS A 100 13.22 4.20 11.49
N LYS A 101 11.93 3.98 11.79
CA LYS A 101 11.20 4.72 12.84
C LYS A 101 11.82 4.51 14.22
N THR A 102 12.21 3.27 14.53
CA THR A 102 12.85 2.92 15.81
C THR A 102 14.23 3.58 15.94
N ILE A 103 15.04 3.56 14.86
CA ILE A 103 16.34 4.22 14.80
C ILE A 103 16.17 5.73 14.93
N LYS A 104 15.23 6.35 14.20
CA LYS A 104 14.91 7.78 14.30
C LYS A 104 14.54 8.16 15.74
N LYS A 105 13.75 7.33 16.43
CA LYS A 105 13.41 7.53 17.85
C LYS A 105 14.66 7.47 18.74
N HIS A 106 15.52 6.47 18.57
CA HIS A 106 16.75 6.36 19.36
C HIS A 106 17.72 7.51 19.09
N LEU A 107 17.93 7.91 17.83
CA LEU A 107 18.74 9.07 17.46
C LEU A 107 18.22 10.35 18.11
N LYS A 108 16.89 10.54 18.11
CA LYS A 108 16.23 11.66 18.79
C LYS A 108 16.50 11.67 20.30
N GLU A 109 16.51 10.51 20.94
CA GLU A 109 16.80 10.36 22.39
C GLU A 109 18.30 10.53 22.73
N ILE A 110 19.20 10.25 21.79
CA ILE A 110 20.65 10.45 21.96
C ILE A 110 21.05 11.92 21.72
N LEU A 111 20.50 12.54 20.67
CA LEU A 111 20.85 13.91 20.26
C LEU A 111 20.26 15.00 21.18
N CYS A 112 19.22 14.67 21.95
CA CYS A 112 18.67 15.53 22.99
C CYS A 112 18.34 14.73 24.23
N LYS A 113 18.79 15.18 25.42
CA LYS A 113 18.39 14.56 26.69
C LYS A 113 16.86 14.43 26.73
N LYS A 114 16.35 13.25 27.08
CA LYS A 114 14.92 12.86 27.03
C LYS A 114 13.91 13.97 27.40
N PRO A 115 14.11 14.77 28.47
CA PRO A 115 13.16 15.84 28.82
C PRO A 115 13.19 17.06 27.89
N VAL A 116 14.36 17.36 27.32
CA VAL A 116 14.59 18.47 26.39
C VAL A 116 14.02 18.15 25.01
N TYR A 117 14.14 16.88 24.59
CA TYR A 117 13.49 16.35 23.38
C TYR A 117 11.97 16.52 23.46
N THR A 118 11.34 16.12 24.58
CA THR A 118 9.88 16.25 24.74
C THR A 118 9.41 17.70 24.62
N ALA A 119 10.17 18.66 25.18
CA ALA A 119 9.88 20.08 25.01
C ALA A 119 9.94 20.50 23.54
N LEU A 120 10.96 20.04 22.80
CA LEU A 120 11.15 20.38 21.40
C LEU A 120 10.06 19.78 20.50
N SER A 121 9.66 18.52 20.72
CA SER A 121 8.58 17.87 19.96
C SER A 121 7.22 18.52 20.19
N ILE A 122 6.92 18.95 21.42
CA ILE A 122 5.68 19.69 21.67
C ILE A 122 5.71 21.05 20.95
N LEU A 123 6.87 21.70 20.83
CA LEU A 123 6.98 22.96 20.09
C LEU A 123 6.88 22.76 18.57
N GLU A 124 7.35 21.62 18.04
CA GLU A 124 7.23 21.24 16.62
C GLU A 124 5.77 21.10 16.17
N GLU A 125 4.88 20.62 17.06
CA GLU A 125 3.45 20.47 16.78
C GLU A 125 2.67 21.81 16.77
N TYR A 126 3.22 22.89 17.36
CA TYR A 126 2.53 24.16 17.55
C TYR A 126 3.28 25.28 16.81
N SER A 127 2.94 25.46 15.53
CA SER A 127 3.53 26.47 14.65
C SER A 127 3.49 27.89 15.22
N ASP A 128 2.46 28.21 16.00
CA ASP A 128 2.23 29.54 16.59
C ASP A 128 3.04 29.78 17.88
N GLY A 129 3.81 28.77 18.30
CA GLY A 129 4.60 28.78 19.51
C GLY A 129 3.80 28.61 20.79
N LEU A 130 4.52 28.31 21.87
CA LEU A 130 3.95 28.18 23.21
C LEU A 130 4.68 29.09 24.20
N THR A 131 3.93 29.61 25.16
CA THR A 131 4.51 30.25 26.34
C THR A 131 5.09 29.20 27.29
N VAL A 132 5.95 29.63 28.22
CA VAL A 132 6.52 28.74 29.25
C VAL A 132 5.42 28.02 30.04
N VAL A 133 4.32 28.70 30.33
CA VAL A 133 3.22 28.17 31.15
C VAL A 133 2.45 27.10 30.38
N GLU A 134 2.12 27.35 29.11
CA GLU A 134 1.43 26.40 28.26
C GLU A 134 2.28 25.15 28.00
N LEU A 135 3.58 25.33 27.74
CA LEU A 135 4.51 24.22 27.57
C LEU A 135 4.69 23.42 28.86
N ALA A 136 4.79 24.10 30.02
CA ALA A 136 4.85 23.45 31.33
C ALA A 136 3.60 22.60 31.63
N TYR A 137 2.43 23.12 31.28
CA TYR A 137 1.17 22.38 31.39
C TYR A 137 1.17 21.12 30.52
N LYS A 138 1.50 21.24 29.23
CA LYS A 138 1.56 20.09 28.31
C LYS A 138 2.60 19.04 28.71
N MET A 139 3.74 19.47 29.25
CA MET A 139 4.79 18.58 29.74
C MET A 139 4.51 17.98 31.12
N GLN A 140 3.51 18.49 31.86
CA GLN A 140 3.29 18.20 33.28
C GLN A 140 4.57 18.41 34.13
N LYS A 141 5.25 19.54 33.89
CA LYS A 141 6.48 19.93 34.61
C LYS A 141 6.36 21.35 35.16
N SER A 142 7.23 21.71 36.11
CA SER A 142 7.26 23.07 36.63
C SER A 142 7.79 24.06 35.58
N ALA A 143 7.29 25.29 35.59
CA ALA A 143 7.75 26.36 34.71
C ALA A 143 9.27 26.61 34.82
N THR A 144 9.85 26.45 36.01
CA THR A 144 11.30 26.53 36.25
C THR A 144 12.07 25.46 35.48
N THR A 145 11.54 24.23 35.49
CA THR A 145 12.13 23.10 34.77
C THR A 145 12.07 23.32 33.26
N VAL A 146 10.93 23.80 32.75
CA VAL A 146 10.75 24.13 31.34
C VAL A 146 11.64 25.29 30.90
N LYS A 147 11.81 26.34 31.72
CA LYS A 147 12.78 27.42 31.45
C LYS A 147 14.20 26.90 31.27
N ARG A 148 14.61 25.90 32.06
CA ARG A 148 15.92 25.25 31.92
C ARG A 148 16.04 24.54 30.56
N TYR A 149 15.01 23.81 30.15
CA TYR A 149 15.00 23.13 28.84
C TYR A 149 15.03 24.12 27.68
N LEU A 150 14.20 25.17 27.73
CA LEU A 150 14.18 26.22 26.71
C LEU A 150 15.53 26.93 26.59
N LYS A 151 16.24 27.17 27.71
CA LYS A 151 17.59 27.76 27.67
C LYS A 151 18.59 26.87 26.93
N GLU A 152 18.50 25.55 27.12
CA GLU A 152 19.34 24.57 26.40
C GLU A 152 18.98 24.53 24.91
N LEU A 153 17.68 24.55 24.57
CA LEU A 153 17.20 24.57 23.19
C LEU A 153 17.59 25.85 22.43
N ILE A 154 17.53 27.02 23.09
CA ILE A 154 17.96 28.30 22.51
C ILE A 154 19.48 28.31 22.31
N LYS A 155 20.25 27.79 23.27
CA LYS A 155 21.71 27.68 23.14
C LYS A 155 22.11 26.86 21.92
N ASN A 156 21.36 25.81 21.61
CA ASN A 156 21.58 24.96 20.45
C ASN A 156 20.86 25.45 19.18
N ASN A 157 20.26 26.65 19.21
CA ASN A 157 19.57 27.28 18.08
C ASN A 157 18.36 26.49 17.53
N TYR A 158 17.73 25.63 18.35
CA TYR A 158 16.57 24.83 17.94
C TYR A 158 15.23 25.57 18.07
N VAL A 159 15.19 26.58 18.94
CA VAL A 159 13.96 27.29 19.31
C VAL A 159 14.27 28.79 19.37
N GLU A 160 13.34 29.58 18.84
CA GLU A 160 13.42 31.03 18.85
C GLU A 160 12.44 31.62 19.86
N LYS A 161 12.90 32.63 20.61
CA LYS A 161 12.06 33.35 21.56
C LYS A 161 11.48 34.58 20.87
N ILE A 162 10.17 34.63 20.75
CA ILE A 162 9.45 35.81 20.26
C ILE A 162 9.15 36.73 21.43
N GLU A 163 9.58 37.98 21.30
CA GLU A 163 9.33 39.00 22.30
C GLU A 163 7.84 39.35 22.36
N GLY A 164 7.26 39.17 23.54
CA GLY A 164 5.85 39.40 23.84
C GLY A 164 5.62 39.31 25.35
N LYS A 165 4.50 39.83 25.83
CA LYS A 165 4.05 39.66 27.22
C LYS A 165 2.74 38.84 27.21
N PRO A 166 2.77 37.52 27.47
CA PRO A 166 3.93 36.67 27.78
C PRO A 166 4.76 36.26 26.54
N ALA A 167 6.05 35.96 26.75
CA ALA A 167 6.96 35.57 25.66
C ALA A 167 6.62 34.17 25.14
N LYS A 168 6.63 34.01 23.82
CA LYS A 168 6.39 32.73 23.13
C LYS A 168 7.69 32.15 22.62
N TYR A 169 7.73 30.83 22.52
CA TYR A 169 8.85 30.08 22.00
C TYR A 169 8.36 29.29 20.78
N ILE A 170 9.05 29.44 19.65
CA ILE A 170 8.69 28.80 18.37
C ILE A 170 9.80 27.85 17.95
N PHE A 171 9.40 26.68 17.46
CA PHE A 171 10.32 25.72 16.84
C PHE A 171 10.96 26.31 15.58
N LYS A 172 12.30 26.21 15.48
CA LYS A 172 13.06 26.72 14.33
C LYS A 172 13.66 25.59 13.50
N THR A 173 14.39 24.71 14.16
CA THR A 173 15.07 23.58 13.53
C THR A 173 15.32 22.50 14.58
N ALA A 174 15.49 21.26 14.14
CA ALA A 174 15.82 20.14 15.00
C ALA A 174 17.23 19.59 14.72
N PRO A 175 17.88 18.96 15.71
CA PRO A 175 19.15 18.25 15.50
C PRO A 175 19.07 17.05 14.56
N TRP A 176 17.85 16.64 14.17
CA TRP A 176 17.57 15.52 13.28
C TRP A 176 16.92 15.95 11.96
N SER A 177 16.97 17.26 11.64
CA SER A 177 16.46 17.82 10.37
C SER A 177 17.42 17.53 9.22
#